data_AF-A0A5N9A1D9-F1
#
_entry.id   AF-A0A5N9A1D9-F1
#
_cell.length_a   1.000
_cell.length_b   1.000
_cell.length_c   1.000
_cell.angle_alpha   90.00
_cell.angle_beta   90.00
_cell.angle_gamma   90.00
#
_symmetry.space_group_name_H-M   'P 1'
#
loop_
_entity.id
_entity.type
_entity.pdbx_description
1 polymer ?
#
loop_
_entity_poly.entity_id
_entity_poly.type
_entity_poly.pdbx_seq_one_letter_code
_entity_poly.pdbx_strand_id
1 'polypeptide(L)'
;MTKSIDKSKFGKVYVLKTSPEYVIGDYAKILNFSDINKNFNLSTKTLIKANISWQHYFPACSTAPWQLDGVIRGLRSLKFTDIEVAHNGTVVVDAHEGKRNNGFESIERNLSVKSTVLDDPGQDWVTYKPKVNMNVLDKIYPEGIKVP
;
A
#
# COMPACT_ATOMS: atom_id res chain seq x y z
N MET A 1 -22.00 13.93 35.73
CA MET A 1 -21.45 14.71 34.60
C MET A 1 -20.74 13.75 33.65
N THR A 2 -21.31 13.51 32.47
CA THR A 2 -20.63 12.77 31.39
C THR A 2 -19.56 13.68 30.80
N LYS A 3 -18.28 13.30 30.92
CA LYS A 3 -17.18 14.02 30.27
C LYS A 3 -17.45 14.00 28.76
N SER A 4 -17.53 15.17 28.13
CA SER A 4 -17.62 15.27 26.67
C SER A 4 -16.36 14.70 26.05
N ILE A 5 -16.51 13.74 25.14
CA ILE A 5 -15.37 13.17 24.41
C ILE A 5 -14.98 14.13 23.29
N ASP A 6 -13.71 14.54 23.28
CA ASP A 6 -13.13 15.30 22.17
C ASP A 6 -12.95 14.39 20.94
N LYS A 7 -13.90 14.47 20.01
CA LYS A 7 -13.90 13.69 18.77
C LYS A 7 -12.94 14.23 17.70
N SER A 8 -12.32 15.39 17.90
CA SER A 8 -11.39 15.98 16.91
C SER A 8 -10.14 15.11 16.70
N LYS A 9 -9.80 14.27 17.68
CA LYS A 9 -8.67 13.34 17.64
C LYS A 9 -9.02 11.96 17.09
N PHE A 10 -10.27 11.72 16.73
CA PHE A 10 -10.69 10.40 16.27
C PHE A 10 -10.30 10.23 14.80
N GLY A 11 -9.80 9.04 14.48
CA GLY A 11 -9.60 8.65 13.08
C GLY A 11 -10.94 8.64 12.33
N LYS A 12 -10.90 8.96 11.04
CA LYS A 12 -12.07 8.84 10.16
C LYS A 12 -12.08 7.45 9.54
N VAL A 13 -13.20 6.74 9.66
CA VAL A 13 -13.43 5.44 9.01
C VAL A 13 -14.46 5.62 7.91
N TYR A 14 -14.13 5.18 6.71
CA TYR A 14 -15.02 5.19 5.57
C TYR A 14 -15.44 3.75 5.27
N VAL A 15 -16.74 3.53 5.06
CA VAL A 15 -17.30 2.21 4.74
C VAL A 15 -18.23 2.37 3.55
N LEU A 16 -18.07 1.50 2.56
CA LEU A 16 -18.89 1.48 1.36
C LEU A 16 -19.38 0.05 1.12
N LYS A 17 -20.68 -0.11 0.90
CA LYS A 17 -21.24 -1.38 0.41
C LYS A 17 -20.84 -1.53 -1.05
N THR A 18 -20.25 -2.67 -1.40
CA THR A 18 -19.77 -2.98 -2.74
C THR A 18 -20.58 -4.11 -3.38
N SER A 19 -20.36 -4.32 -4.68
CA SER A 19 -20.88 -5.43 -5.47
C SER A 19 -19.83 -5.85 -6.50
N PRO A 20 -19.85 -7.10 -6.98
CA PRO A 20 -18.84 -7.60 -7.94
C PRO A 20 -18.66 -6.68 -9.16
N GLU A 21 -19.74 -6.06 -9.64
CA GLU A 21 -19.77 -5.21 -10.83
C GLU A 21 -19.06 -3.86 -10.61
N TYR A 22 -18.99 -3.38 -9.36
CA TYR A 22 -18.51 -2.03 -9.03
C TYR A 22 -17.27 -2.00 -8.14
N VAL A 23 -16.75 -3.15 -7.70
CA VAL A 23 -15.65 -3.23 -6.72
C VAL A 23 -14.41 -2.39 -7.07
N ILE A 24 -14.04 -2.32 -8.36
CA ILE A 24 -12.92 -1.48 -8.83
C ILE A 24 -13.22 0.02 -8.63
N GLY A 25 -14.41 0.46 -9.04
CA GLY A 25 -14.84 1.85 -8.91
C GLY A 25 -15.05 2.27 -7.45
N ASP A 26 -15.44 1.33 -6.59
CA ASP A 26 -15.64 1.56 -5.16
C ASP A 26 -14.32 1.90 -4.44
N TYR A 27 -13.18 1.34 -4.88
CA TYR A 27 -11.87 1.77 -4.38
C TYR A 27 -11.55 3.22 -4.76
N ALA A 28 -11.84 3.64 -5.99
CA ALA A 28 -11.66 5.05 -6.38
C ALA A 28 -12.56 5.98 -5.58
N LYS A 29 -13.81 5.56 -5.35
CA LYS A 29 -14.79 6.33 -4.56
C LYS A 29 -14.37 6.50 -3.11
N ILE A 30 -13.89 5.44 -2.45
CA ILE A 30 -13.46 5.53 -1.05
C ILE A 30 -12.16 6.33 -0.88
N LEU A 31 -11.23 6.24 -1.85
CA LEU A 31 -10.02 7.08 -1.87
C LEU A 31 -10.36 8.56 -2.07
N ASN A 32 -11.38 8.88 -2.85
CA ASN A 32 -11.86 10.26 -3.00
C ASN A 32 -12.51 10.76 -1.70
N PHE A 33 -13.36 9.95 -1.06
CA PHE A 33 -13.99 10.31 0.22
C PHE A 33 -12.99 10.51 1.37
N SER A 34 -11.86 9.82 1.33
CA SER A 34 -10.82 9.98 2.35
C SER A 34 -10.04 11.28 2.23
N ASP A 35 -10.25 12.07 1.17
CA ASP A 35 -9.49 13.29 0.88
C ASP A 35 -7.97 13.03 0.86
N ILE A 36 -7.53 11.82 0.46
CA ILE A 36 -6.12 11.44 0.54
C ILE A 36 -5.21 12.41 -0.22
N ASN A 37 -5.66 12.91 -1.37
CA ASN A 37 -4.92 13.90 -2.17
C ASN A 37 -4.77 15.27 -1.51
N LYS A 38 -5.58 15.59 -0.49
CA LYS A 38 -5.44 16.82 0.30
C LYS A 38 -4.50 16.64 1.50
N ASN A 39 -4.23 15.39 1.89
CA ASN A 39 -3.43 15.06 3.07
C ASN A 39 -2.00 14.62 2.72
N PHE A 40 -1.72 14.31 1.45
CA PHE A 40 -0.42 13.86 0.97
C PHE A 40 0.19 14.84 -0.03
N ASN A 41 1.53 14.88 -0.09
CA ASN A 41 2.22 15.61 -1.14
C ASN A 41 2.19 14.79 -2.45
N LEU A 42 1.45 15.28 -3.44
CA LEU A 42 1.28 14.62 -4.74
C LEU A 42 2.55 14.61 -5.61
N SER A 43 3.54 15.45 -5.29
CA SER A 43 4.83 15.47 -5.99
C SER A 43 5.82 14.42 -5.45
N THR A 44 5.46 13.73 -4.36
CA THR A 44 6.32 12.71 -3.75
C THR A 44 6.00 11.35 -4.36
N LYS A 45 7.05 10.61 -4.75
CA LYS A 45 6.93 9.21 -5.19
C LYS A 45 6.14 8.42 -4.18
N THR A 46 5.10 7.74 -4.65
CA THR A 46 4.18 6.96 -3.81
C THR A 46 4.40 5.48 -4.05
N LEU A 47 4.88 4.77 -3.02
CA LEU A 47 5.00 3.32 -3.05
C LEU A 47 3.68 2.67 -2.60
N ILE A 48 3.13 1.78 -3.42
CA ILE A 48 2.00 0.91 -3.06
C ILE A 48 2.57 -0.43 -2.63
N LYS A 49 2.53 -0.72 -1.33
CA LYS A 49 2.92 -2.03 -0.81
C LYS A 49 1.81 -3.05 -1.09
N ALA A 50 1.99 -3.89 -2.10
CA ALA A 50 1.16 -5.09 -2.27
C ALA A 50 1.65 -6.17 -1.30
N ASN A 51 0.74 -6.74 -0.52
CA ASN A 51 1.06 -7.81 0.43
C ASN A 51 0.90 -9.17 -0.24
N ILE A 52 1.93 -10.02 -0.15
CA ILE A 52 1.90 -11.42 -0.55
C ILE A 52 2.27 -12.24 0.68
N SER A 53 1.29 -12.93 1.24
CA SER A 53 1.53 -13.82 2.39
C SER A 53 1.87 -15.24 1.93
N TRP A 54 1.48 -15.63 0.72
CA TRP A 54 1.86 -16.89 0.10
C TRP A 54 2.01 -16.72 -1.42
N GLN A 55 3.00 -17.38 -2.00
CA GLN A 55 3.31 -17.26 -3.42
C GLN A 55 2.29 -17.96 -4.33
N HIS A 56 1.47 -18.86 -3.80
CA HIS A 56 0.33 -19.42 -4.52
C HIS A 56 -0.93 -18.58 -4.27
N TYR A 57 -1.78 -18.48 -5.30
CA TYR A 57 -3.04 -17.77 -5.15
C TYR A 57 -3.96 -18.54 -4.18
N PHE A 58 -4.29 -17.89 -3.07
CA PHE A 58 -5.31 -18.34 -2.14
C PHE A 58 -6.19 -17.15 -1.76
N PRO A 59 -7.51 -17.19 -2.01
CA PRO A 59 -8.41 -16.09 -1.67
C PRO A 59 -8.28 -15.66 -0.20
N ALA A 60 -8.31 -14.34 0.04
CA ALA A 60 -8.15 -13.72 1.36
C ALA A 60 -6.79 -13.93 2.07
N CYS A 61 -5.79 -14.53 1.41
CA CYS A 61 -4.43 -14.64 1.95
C CYS A 61 -3.58 -13.40 1.64
N SER A 62 -3.60 -12.94 0.38
CA SER A 62 -2.80 -11.83 -0.13
C SER A 62 -3.71 -10.63 -0.48
N THR A 63 -3.10 -9.49 -0.83
CA THR A 63 -3.84 -8.39 -1.47
C THR A 63 -4.64 -8.95 -2.66
N ALA A 64 -5.91 -8.58 -2.78
CA ALA A 64 -6.70 -9.06 -3.91
C ALA A 64 -6.25 -8.35 -5.22
N PRO A 65 -6.21 -9.04 -6.38
CA PRO A 65 -5.82 -8.40 -7.63
C PRO A 65 -6.72 -7.21 -7.98
N TRP A 66 -8.04 -7.32 -7.83
CA TRP A 66 -8.96 -6.20 -8.04
C TRP A 66 -8.77 -5.05 -7.05
N GLN A 67 -8.26 -5.33 -5.83
CA GLN A 67 -7.91 -4.27 -4.88
C GLN A 67 -6.70 -3.47 -5.38
N LEU A 68 -5.65 -4.13 -5.86
CA LEU A 68 -4.49 -3.46 -6.40
C LEU A 68 -4.86 -2.60 -7.63
N ASP A 69 -5.64 -3.16 -8.56
CA ASP A 69 -6.14 -2.44 -9.74
C ASP A 69 -6.96 -1.18 -9.33
N GLY A 70 -7.97 -1.36 -8.48
CA GLY A 70 -8.83 -0.27 -8.01
C GLY A 70 -8.06 0.84 -7.29
N VAL A 71 -7.08 0.50 -6.45
CA VAL A 71 -6.25 1.49 -5.75
C VAL A 71 -5.37 2.27 -6.73
N ILE A 72 -4.71 1.62 -7.69
CA ILE A 72 -3.87 2.30 -8.69
C ILE A 72 -4.70 3.28 -9.51
N ARG A 73 -5.85 2.85 -10.05
CA ARG A 73 -6.75 3.72 -10.82
C ARG A 73 -7.29 4.87 -9.97
N GLY A 74 -7.67 4.58 -8.74
CA GLY A 74 -8.17 5.59 -7.79
C GLY A 74 -7.13 6.66 -7.49
N LEU A 75 -5.90 6.28 -7.13
CA LEU A 75 -4.82 7.23 -6.88
C LEU A 75 -4.51 8.09 -8.11
N ARG A 76 -4.45 7.50 -9.31
CA ARG A 76 -4.26 8.26 -10.55
C ARG A 76 -5.39 9.25 -10.83
N SER A 77 -6.64 8.86 -10.56
CA SER A 77 -7.80 9.77 -10.69
C SER A 77 -7.69 10.98 -9.77
N LEU A 78 -6.99 10.81 -8.64
CA LEU A 78 -6.68 11.83 -7.64
C LEU A 78 -5.34 12.55 -7.85
N LYS A 79 -4.75 12.41 -9.05
CA LYS A 79 -3.53 13.11 -9.50
C LYS A 79 -2.21 12.66 -8.83
N PHE A 80 -2.17 11.45 -8.28
CA PHE A 80 -0.90 10.79 -7.96
C PHE A 80 -0.26 10.29 -9.27
N THR A 81 0.88 10.88 -9.66
CA THR A 81 1.50 10.61 -10.98
C THR A 81 2.72 9.68 -10.90
N ASP A 82 3.48 9.74 -9.81
CA ASP A 82 4.67 8.90 -9.60
C ASP A 82 4.33 7.78 -8.62
N ILE A 83 3.74 6.71 -9.15
CA ILE A 83 3.30 5.53 -8.39
C ILE A 83 4.16 4.33 -8.78
N GLU A 84 4.59 3.56 -7.78
CA GLU A 84 5.32 2.32 -7.97
C GLU A 84 4.84 1.25 -6.99
N VAL A 85 4.59 0.04 -7.48
CA VAL A 85 4.19 -1.10 -6.64
C VAL A 85 5.44 -1.75 -6.03
N ALA A 86 5.47 -1.87 -4.71
CA ALA A 86 6.60 -2.45 -3.99
C ALA A 86 6.26 -3.85 -3.45
N HIS A 87 7.02 -4.84 -3.90
CA HIS A 87 6.94 -6.23 -3.44
C HIS A 87 8.09 -6.54 -2.51
N ASN A 88 7.90 -7.48 -1.58
CA ASN A 88 8.99 -8.01 -0.77
C ASN A 88 8.83 -9.52 -0.70
N GLY A 89 9.95 -10.23 -0.70
CA GLY A 89 10.03 -11.62 -0.34
C GLY A 89 9.94 -11.78 1.17
N THR A 90 9.71 -13.00 1.58
CA THR A 90 9.92 -13.43 2.97
C THR A 90 10.64 -14.76 2.95
N VAL A 91 10.98 -15.29 4.13
CA VAL A 91 11.55 -16.64 4.26
C VAL A 91 10.69 -17.76 3.64
N VAL A 92 9.41 -17.48 3.35
CA VAL A 92 8.45 -18.43 2.76
C VAL A 92 7.76 -17.90 1.50
N VAL A 93 8.22 -16.76 0.96
CA VAL A 93 7.62 -16.14 -0.24
C VAL A 93 8.71 -15.66 -1.17
N ASP A 94 8.74 -16.23 -2.37
CA ASP A 94 9.41 -15.60 -3.52
C ASP A 94 8.52 -14.47 -4.07
N ALA A 95 9.02 -13.23 -4.06
CA ALA A 95 8.26 -12.06 -4.49
C ALA A 95 7.95 -12.06 -5.99
N HIS A 96 8.87 -12.58 -6.81
CA HIS A 96 8.74 -12.62 -8.26
C HIS A 96 7.70 -13.68 -8.65
N GLU A 97 7.77 -14.87 -8.07
CA GLU A 97 6.75 -15.91 -8.24
C GLU A 97 5.40 -15.44 -7.70
N GLY A 98 5.40 -14.89 -6.48
CA GLY A 98 4.19 -14.45 -5.81
C GLY A 98 3.43 -13.41 -6.60
N LYS A 99 4.10 -12.38 -7.14
CA LYS A 99 3.42 -11.33 -7.92
C LYS A 99 2.82 -11.85 -9.24
N ARG A 100 3.42 -12.88 -9.83
CA ARG A 100 2.88 -13.56 -11.02
C ARG A 100 1.64 -14.36 -10.69
N ASN A 101 1.76 -15.27 -9.72
CA ASN A 101 0.68 -16.19 -9.35
C ASN A 101 -0.54 -15.47 -8.74
N ASN A 102 -0.33 -14.37 -8.01
CA ASN A 102 -1.41 -13.57 -7.44
C ASN A 102 -2.01 -12.54 -8.43
N GLY A 103 -1.55 -12.53 -9.70
CA GLY A 103 -2.09 -11.70 -10.77
C GLY A 103 -1.64 -10.24 -10.76
N PHE A 104 -0.72 -9.85 -9.88
CA PHE A 104 -0.25 -8.46 -9.75
C PHE A 104 0.57 -8.03 -10.96
N GLU A 105 1.43 -8.90 -11.49
CA GLU A 105 2.22 -8.58 -12.68
C GLU A 105 1.34 -8.25 -13.90
N SER A 106 0.21 -8.95 -14.05
CA SER A 106 -0.73 -8.65 -15.13
C SER A 106 -1.36 -7.26 -14.97
N ILE A 107 -1.70 -6.88 -13.74
CA ILE A 107 -2.27 -5.55 -13.45
C ILE A 107 -1.21 -4.47 -13.68
N GLU A 108 0.01 -4.69 -13.19
CA GLU A 108 1.15 -3.78 -13.35
C GLU A 108 1.39 -3.44 -14.81
N ARG A 109 1.46 -4.47 -15.66
CA ARG A 109 1.62 -4.34 -17.10
C ARG A 109 0.44 -3.64 -17.76
N ASN A 110 -0.79 -4.08 -17.48
CA ASN A 110 -2.00 -3.52 -18.08
C ASN A 110 -2.19 -2.03 -17.74
N LEU A 111 -1.77 -1.62 -16.54
CA LEU A 111 -1.85 -0.23 -16.11
C LEU A 111 -0.57 0.55 -16.38
N SER A 112 0.48 -0.06 -16.92
CA SER A 112 1.79 0.58 -17.11
C SER A 112 2.26 1.29 -15.84
N VAL A 113 2.19 0.62 -14.69
CA VAL A 113 2.72 1.12 -13.41
C VAL A 113 4.05 0.43 -13.13
N LYS A 114 5.02 1.19 -12.60
CA LYS A 114 6.32 0.63 -12.22
C LYS A 114 6.13 -0.35 -11.06
N SER A 115 6.99 -1.36 -10.99
CA SER A 115 7.07 -2.27 -9.84
C SER A 115 8.52 -2.50 -9.46
N THR A 116 8.81 -2.60 -8.17
CA THR A 116 10.10 -3.03 -7.64
C THR A 116 9.94 -4.20 -6.68
N VAL A 117 10.97 -5.03 -6.58
CA VAL A 117 11.13 -6.04 -5.53
C VAL A 117 12.20 -5.54 -4.58
N LEU A 118 11.81 -5.27 -3.34
CA LEU A 118 12.63 -4.58 -2.34
C LEU A 118 13.88 -5.38 -1.91
N ASP A 119 13.83 -6.70 -2.07
CA ASP A 119 14.93 -7.60 -1.70
C ASP A 119 15.86 -7.93 -2.88
N ASP A 120 15.58 -7.39 -4.07
CA ASP A 120 16.49 -7.53 -5.20
C ASP A 120 17.79 -6.74 -4.97
N PRO A 121 18.93 -7.17 -5.56
CA PRO A 121 20.15 -6.39 -5.52
C PRO A 121 19.97 -4.99 -6.13
N GLY A 122 20.66 -3.98 -5.56
CA GLY A 122 20.71 -2.63 -6.13
C GLY A 122 19.53 -1.72 -5.78
N GLN A 123 18.69 -2.09 -4.81
CA GLN A 123 17.70 -1.16 -4.25
C GLN A 123 18.37 -0.06 -3.42
N ASP A 124 17.88 1.17 -3.58
CA ASP A 124 18.26 2.29 -2.73
C ASP A 124 17.50 2.23 -1.42
N TRP A 125 18.23 2.33 -0.31
CA TRP A 125 17.65 2.35 1.04
C TRP A 125 18.21 3.54 1.80
N VAL A 126 17.32 4.35 2.38
CA VAL A 126 17.69 5.52 3.16
C VAL A 126 17.45 5.28 4.64
N THR A 127 18.36 5.80 5.48
CA THR A 127 18.17 5.76 6.93
C THR A 127 17.05 6.72 7.33
N TYR A 128 15.97 6.16 7.88
CA TYR A 128 14.86 6.90 8.43
C TYR A 128 15.04 7.11 9.94
N LYS A 129 15.02 8.37 10.38
CA LYS A 129 14.99 8.73 11.80
C LYS A 129 13.56 9.12 12.20
N PRO A 130 12.87 8.31 13.03
CA PRO A 130 11.56 8.64 13.55
C PRO A 130 11.57 10.00 14.28
N LYS A 131 10.50 10.78 14.09
CA LYS A 131 10.32 12.08 14.78
C LYS A 131 9.90 11.94 16.24
N VAL A 132 9.49 10.74 16.64
CA VAL A 132 8.99 10.41 17.97
C VAL A 132 9.74 9.18 18.50
N ASN A 133 9.75 9.02 19.81
CA ASN A 133 10.34 7.83 20.44
C ASN A 133 9.58 6.58 20.00
N MET A 134 10.33 5.58 19.55
CA MET A 134 9.78 4.28 19.17
C MET A 134 9.57 3.41 20.41
N ASN A 135 8.55 2.55 20.38
CA ASN A 135 8.31 1.62 21.50
C ASN A 135 9.34 0.48 21.54
N VAL A 136 9.73 -0.04 20.36
CA VAL A 136 10.60 -1.23 20.26
C VAL A 136 11.40 -1.30 18.95
N LEU A 137 10.97 -0.64 17.87
CA LEU A 137 11.56 -0.86 16.54
C LEU A 137 13.05 -0.49 16.48
N ASP A 138 13.45 0.54 17.19
CA ASP A 138 14.84 0.98 17.38
C ASP A 138 15.71 -0.07 18.11
N LYS A 139 15.11 -0.90 18.97
CA LYS A 139 15.81 -2.01 19.65
C LYS A 139 15.98 -3.24 18.74
N ILE A 140 15.01 -3.45 17.84
CA ILE A 140 15.07 -4.54 16.84
C ILE A 140 16.08 -4.20 15.74
N TYR A 141 16.17 -2.92 15.37
CA TYR A 141 17.08 -2.40 14.35
C TYR A 141 18.10 -1.42 14.95
N PRO A 142 19.10 -1.93 15.71
CA PRO A 142 20.06 -1.07 16.40
C PRO A 142 20.91 -0.22 15.45
N GLU A 143 21.11 -0.68 14.21
CA GLU A 143 21.84 0.04 13.17
C GLU A 143 21.01 1.14 12.46
N GLY A 144 19.77 1.35 12.92
CA GLY A 144 18.83 2.30 12.35
C GLY A 144 17.79 1.66 11.43
N ILE A 145 16.66 2.35 11.31
CA ILE A 145 15.54 1.92 10.47
C ILE A 145 15.83 2.39 9.04
N LYS A 146 15.71 1.48 8.07
CA LYS A 146 15.84 1.80 6.65
C LYS A 146 14.48 1.72 5.96
N VAL A 147 14.26 2.61 5.02
CA VAL A 147 13.08 2.62 4.14
C VAL A 147 13.54 2.74 2.69
N PRO A 148 12.81 2.13 1.74
CA PRO A 148 13.08 2.28 0.31
C PRO A 148 12.62 3.64 -0.21
#